data_AF-G3AYK4-F1
#
_entry.id   AF-G3AYK4-F1
#
_cell.length_a   1.000
_cell.length_b   1.000
_cell.length_c   1.000
_cell.angle_alpha   90.00
_cell.angle_beta   90.00
_cell.angle_gamma   90.00
#
_symmetry.space_group_name_H-M   'P 1'
#
loop_
_entity.id
_entity.type
_entity.pdbx_description
1 polymer ?
#
loop_
_entity_poly.entity_id
_entity_poly.type
_entity_poly.pdbx_seq_one_letter_code
_entity_poly.pdbx_strand_id
1 'polypeptide(L)'
;MASGAPGGNFRTWTPTPPERGSFPLDHFGECTEQMTKYLQCLKFTNNQNSPNCRILAKGYLRCRMEHELMEKSDWESLGLINLPEKQNVVNLQDQPEQAK
;
A
#
# COMPACT_ATOMS: atom_id res chain seq x y z
N MET A 1 34.27 23.91 22.69
CA MET A 1 33.72 25.28 22.76
C MET A 1 32.20 25.14 22.84
N ALA A 2 31.59 25.77 23.85
CA ALA A 2 30.16 25.84 24.06
C ALA A 2 29.61 27.17 23.52
N SER A 3 28.27 27.22 23.38
CA SER A 3 27.40 28.42 23.36
C SER A 3 27.00 28.94 21.98
N GLY A 4 25.69 28.95 21.72
CA GLY A 4 25.12 29.84 20.69
C GLY A 4 23.82 29.41 20.01
N ALA A 5 22.78 29.00 20.75
CA ALA A 5 21.40 29.15 20.25
C ALA A 5 20.55 29.80 21.35
N PRO A 6 20.25 31.10 21.26
CA PRO A 6 19.48 31.80 22.27
C PRO A 6 18.03 31.33 22.22
N GLY A 7 17.43 31.22 23.41
CA GLY A 7 16.05 30.78 23.59
C GLY A 7 15.04 31.60 22.80
N GLY A 8 14.00 30.90 22.32
CA GLY A 8 12.87 31.51 21.64
C GLY A 8 11.85 30.44 21.28
N ASN A 9 11.06 30.02 22.27
CA ASN A 9 9.80 29.30 22.11
C ASN A 9 9.79 28.20 21.03
N PHE A 10 10.20 26.98 21.40
CA PHE A 10 9.64 25.79 20.78
C PHE A 10 8.16 25.76 21.13
N ARG A 11 7.34 26.55 20.41
CA ARG A 11 5.92 26.22 20.29
C ARG A 11 5.94 24.78 19.83
N THR A 12 5.46 23.91 20.70
CA THR A 12 5.34 22.48 20.48
C THR A 12 4.75 22.30 19.09
N TRP A 13 5.60 22.02 18.09
CA TRP A 13 5.13 21.67 16.77
C TRP A 13 4.57 20.27 16.95
N THR A 14 3.30 20.19 17.28
CA THR A 14 2.52 18.97 17.13
C THR A 14 2.22 18.89 15.64
N PRO A 15 2.99 18.10 14.86
CA PRO A 15 2.63 17.89 13.47
C PRO A 15 1.20 17.37 13.45
N THR A 16 0.33 18.04 12.72
CA THR A 16 -0.97 17.47 12.38
C THR A 16 -0.69 16.11 11.73
N PRO A 17 -1.26 15.01 12.24
CA PRO A 17 -1.16 13.73 11.58
C PRO A 17 -1.53 13.90 10.12
N PRO A 18 -0.77 13.32 9.18
CA PRO A 18 -1.15 13.39 7.78
C PRO A 18 -2.56 12.82 7.62
N GLU A 19 -3.35 13.42 6.74
CA GLU A 19 -4.76 13.05 6.50
C GLU A 19 -4.95 11.55 6.18
N ARG A 20 -3.89 10.88 5.69
CA ARG A 20 -3.86 9.43 5.39
C ARG A 20 -3.20 8.57 6.49
N GLY A 21 -3.00 9.13 7.67
CA GLY A 21 -2.33 8.51 8.81
C GLY A 21 -0.83 8.33 8.64
N SER A 22 -0.09 8.31 9.76
CA SER A 22 1.22 7.67 9.82
C SER A 22 0.98 6.17 9.67
N PHE A 23 0.89 5.72 8.43
CA PHE A 23 0.52 4.36 8.08
C PHE A 23 1.29 3.36 8.95
N PRO A 24 0.64 2.52 9.78
CA PRO A 24 1.34 1.40 10.37
C PRO A 24 1.82 0.55 9.19
N LEU A 25 3.13 0.61 8.88
CA LEU A 25 3.74 -0.19 7.83
C LEU A 25 3.41 -1.64 8.18
N ASP A 26 2.40 -2.19 7.50
CA ASP A 26 1.99 -3.60 7.45
C ASP A 26 2.70 -4.43 8.52
N HIS A 27 2.22 -4.30 9.77
CA HIS A 27 3.01 -4.75 10.94
C HIS A 27 3.18 -6.27 10.97
N PHE A 28 2.19 -6.98 10.42
CA PHE A 28 2.14 -8.43 10.39
C PHE A 28 2.60 -9.02 9.05
N GLY A 29 2.92 -8.18 8.07
CA GLY A 29 3.44 -8.60 6.77
C GLY A 29 2.41 -9.25 5.85
N GLU A 30 1.12 -8.94 6.00
CA GLU A 30 -0.01 -9.54 5.28
C GLU A 30 0.15 -9.40 3.75
N CYS A 31 0.71 -8.28 3.28
CA CYS A 31 0.94 -8.02 1.85
C CYS A 31 2.41 -8.10 1.41
N THR A 32 3.27 -8.74 2.20
CA THR A 32 4.73 -8.80 1.95
C THR A 32 5.07 -9.53 0.65
N GLU A 33 4.31 -10.56 0.28
CA GLU A 33 4.57 -11.34 -0.94
C GLU A 33 4.41 -10.47 -2.20
N GLN A 34 3.29 -9.76 -2.29
CA GLN A 34 2.94 -8.86 -3.39
C GLN A 34 3.90 -7.66 -3.43
N MET A 35 4.24 -7.11 -2.25
CA MET A 35 5.26 -6.08 -2.11
C MET A 35 6.60 -6.55 -2.69
N THR A 36 7.05 -7.74 -2.32
CA THR A 36 8.33 -8.29 -2.76
C THR A 36 8.37 -8.46 -4.27
N LYS A 37 7.32 -9.03 -4.88
CA LYS A 37 7.21 -9.17 -6.34
C LYS A 37 7.27 -7.82 -7.04
N TYR A 38 6.55 -6.82 -6.54
CA TYR A 38 6.56 -5.46 -7.09
C TYR A 38 7.96 -4.82 -6.98
N LEU A 39 8.60 -4.89 -5.82
CA LEU A 39 9.93 -4.32 -5.61
C LEU A 39 11.01 -5.02 -6.45
N GLN A 40 10.93 -6.34 -6.60
CA GLN A 40 11.80 -7.09 -7.50
C GLN A 40 11.63 -6.60 -8.94
N CYS A 41 10.39 -6.41 -9.39
CA CYS A 41 10.11 -5.88 -10.72
C CYS A 41 10.77 -4.51 -10.94
N LEU A 42 10.61 -3.58 -10.00
CA LEU A 42 11.27 -2.26 -10.08
C LEU A 42 12.78 -2.39 -10.18
N LYS A 43 13.39 -3.27 -9.38
CA LYS A 43 14.85 -3.52 -9.46
C LYS A 43 15.26 -4.03 -10.84
N PHE A 44 14.49 -4.95 -11.42
CA PHE A 44 14.76 -5.47 -12.78
C PHE A 44 14.57 -4.42 -13.87
N THR A 45 13.67 -3.45 -13.68
CA THR A 45 13.38 -2.40 -14.66
C THR A 45 14.14 -1.10 -14.40
N ASN A 46 15.20 -1.12 -13.58
CA ASN A 46 15.97 0.08 -13.21
C ASN A 46 15.07 1.19 -12.64
N ASN A 47 14.15 0.81 -11.75
CA ASN A 47 13.16 1.66 -11.11
C ASN A 47 12.22 2.41 -12.08
N GLN A 48 12.08 1.91 -13.32
CA GLN A 48 11.12 2.47 -14.27
C GLN A 48 9.70 1.98 -14.01
N ASN A 49 8.72 2.82 -14.32
CA ASN A 49 7.30 2.51 -14.23
C ASN A 49 6.81 1.65 -15.41
N SER A 50 7.44 0.49 -15.59
CA SER A 50 7.15 -0.44 -16.67
C SER A 50 5.77 -1.11 -16.48
N PRO A 51 5.05 -1.44 -17.58
CA PRO A 51 3.69 -1.96 -17.51
C PRO A 51 3.57 -3.27 -16.71
N ASN A 52 4.59 -4.13 -16.75
CA ASN A 52 4.66 -5.34 -15.94
C ASN A 52 4.69 -5.04 -14.43
N CYS A 53 5.40 -3.99 -14.00
CA CYS A 53 5.44 -3.61 -12.59
C CYS A 53 4.15 -2.95 -12.13
N ARG A 54 3.42 -2.27 -13.03
CA ARG A 54 2.10 -1.69 -12.72
C ARG A 54 1.05 -2.75 -12.42
N ILE A 55 1.10 -3.91 -13.08
CA ILE A 55 0.22 -5.05 -12.77
C ILE A 55 0.48 -5.55 -11.35
N LEU A 56 1.76 -5.68 -10.97
CA LEU A 56 2.15 -6.10 -9.62
C LEU A 56 1.80 -5.05 -8.57
N ALA A 57 1.94 -3.76 -8.90
CA ALA A 57 1.52 -2.65 -8.05
C ALA A 57 0.00 -2.68 -7.77
N LYS A 58 -0.83 -2.95 -8.79
CA LYS A 58 -2.28 -3.11 -8.63
C LYS A 58 -2.60 -4.23 -7.64
N GLY A 59 -1.93 -5.38 -7.74
CA GLY A 59 -2.10 -6.49 -6.80
C GLY A 59 -1.67 -6.17 -5.36
N TYR A 60 -0.55 -5.46 -5.20
CA TYR A 60 -0.08 -5.02 -3.88
C TYR A 60 -1.03 -4.01 -3.22
N LEU A 61 -1.50 -3.02 -3.97
CA LEU A 61 -2.46 -2.03 -3.46
C LEU A 61 -3.81 -2.66 -3.14
N ARG A 62 -4.26 -3.61 -3.95
CA ARG A 62 -5.48 -4.38 -3.68
C ARG A 62 -5.40 -5.10 -2.33
N CYS A 63 -4.31 -5.84 -2.09
CA CYS A 63 -4.10 -6.53 -0.82
C CYS A 63 -4.20 -5.56 0.37
N ARG A 64 -3.55 -4.39 0.28
CA ARG A 64 -3.62 -3.40 1.37
C ARG A 64 -5.01 -2.83 1.60
N MET A 65 -5.83 -2.69 0.56
CA MET A 65 -7.22 -2.25 0.67
C MET A 65 -8.14 -3.34 1.24
N GLU A 66 -7.89 -4.61 0.91
CA GLU A 66 -8.66 -5.76 1.40
C GLU A 66 -8.39 -6.04 2.89
N HIS A 67 -7.16 -5.79 3.35
CA HIS A 67 -6.75 -5.97 4.75
C HIS A 67 -6.87 -4.70 5.61
N GLU A 68 -7.60 -3.67 5.13
CA GLU A 68 -7.82 -2.41 5.85
C GLU A 68 -6.53 -1.69 6.27
N LEU A 69 -5.42 -2.03 5.62
CA LEU A 69 -4.15 -1.34 5.81
C LEU A 69 -4.24 0.03 5.15
N MET A 70 -4.90 0.13 3.99
CA MET A 70 -5.13 1.37 3.23
C MET A 70 -6.62 1.66 3.04
N GLU A 71 -6.99 2.94 2.96
CA GLU A 71 -8.31 3.35 2.48
C GLU A 71 -8.58 2.82 1.06
N LYS A 72 -9.80 2.37 0.81
CA LYS A 72 -10.23 1.90 -0.52
C LYS A 72 -10.23 3.08 -1.48
N SER A 73 -9.56 2.95 -2.62
CA SER A 73 -9.49 3.98 -3.65
C SER A 73 -9.76 3.39 -5.02
N ASP A 74 -10.36 4.18 -5.91
CA ASP A 74 -10.64 3.77 -7.28
C ASP A 74 -9.35 3.64 -8.10
N TRP A 75 -9.33 2.65 -9.00
CA TRP A 75 -8.17 2.42 -9.88
C TRP A 75 -7.91 3.61 -10.81
N GLU A 76 -8.93 4.40 -11.13
CA GLU A 76 -8.82 5.65 -11.89
C GLU A 76 -7.96 6.69 -11.17
N SER A 77 -8.26 6.92 -9.88
CA SER A 77 -7.52 7.87 -9.04
C SER A 77 -6.04 7.49 -8.85
N LEU A 78 -5.76 6.18 -8.91
CA LEU A 78 -4.41 5.62 -8.80
C LEU A 78 -3.71 5.49 -10.16
N GLY A 79 -4.39 5.79 -11.26
CA GLY A 79 -3.85 5.65 -12.62
C GLY A 79 -3.61 4.20 -13.04
N LEU A 80 -4.43 3.24 -12.62
CA LEU A 80 -4.27 1.79 -12.83
C LEU A 80 -5.38 1.14 -13.70
N ILE A 81 -6.00 1.92 -14.59
CA ILE A 81 -7.21 1.54 -15.36
C ILE A 81 -6.98 0.60 -16.55
N ASN A 82 -5.80 0.68 -17.19
CA ASN A 82 -5.50 -0.04 -18.44
C ASN A 82 -4.61 -1.27 -18.18
N LEU A 83 -4.90 -2.03 -17.12
CA LEU A 83 -4.09 -3.18 -16.72
C LEU A 83 -4.90 -4.47 -16.84
N PRO A 84 -4.33 -5.54 -17.43
CA PRO A 84 -5.00 -6.82 -17.50
C PRO A 84 -5.25 -7.36 -16.09
N GLU A 85 -6.51 -7.59 -15.76
CA GLU A 85 -6.90 -8.11 -14.46
C GLU A 85 -6.68 -9.62 -14.46
N LYS A 86 -5.52 -10.08 -13.98
CA LYS A 86 -5.36 -11.51 -13.64
C LYS A 86 -6.08 -11.75 -12.32
N GLN A 87 -7.40 -11.88 -12.40
CA GLN A 87 -8.21 -12.44 -11.31
C GLN A 87 -7.86 -13.93 -11.19
N ASN A 88 -7.00 -14.28 -10.24
CA ASN A 88 -7.08 -15.59 -9.62
C ASN A 88 -7.70 -15.41 -8.25
N VAL A 89 -9.00 -15.16 -8.25
CA VAL A 89 -9.87 -15.40 -7.10
C VAL A 89 -11.02 -16.25 -7.59
N VAL A 90 -10.71 -17.52 -7.83
CA VAL A 90 -11.68 -18.57 -7.59
C VAL A 90 -11.91 -18.57 -6.08
N ASN A 91 -12.86 -17.75 -5.59
CA ASN A 91 -13.45 -18.00 -4.29
C ASN A 91 -14.71 -18.84 -4.54
N LEU A 92 -14.49 -20.16 -4.53
CA LEU A 92 -15.55 -21.10 -4.20
C LEU A 92 -15.98 -20.80 -2.76
N GLN A 93 -17.30 -20.62 -2.56
CA GLN A 93 -18.08 -20.76 -1.30
C GLN A 93 -18.28 -19.43 -0.53
N ASP A 94 -19.32 -18.65 -0.83
CA ASP A 94 -20.69 -18.87 -0.31
C ASP A 94 -21.16 -20.33 -0.32
N GLN A 95 -21.05 -21.00 0.84
CA GLN A 95 -21.84 -22.19 1.18
C GLN A 95 -22.53 -21.89 2.51
N PRO A 96 -23.80 -21.48 2.52
CA PRO A 96 -24.66 -21.87 3.64
C PRO A 96 -24.80 -23.39 3.60
N GLU A 97 -24.17 -23.99 4.60
CA GLU A 97 -24.36 -25.33 5.15
C GLU A 97 -25.76 -25.91 4.88
N GLN A 98 -25.81 -27.00 4.11
CA GLN A 98 -26.97 -27.90 4.09
C GLN A 98 -26.95 -28.71 5.39
N ALA A 99 -27.81 -28.36 6.35
CA ALA A 99 -28.07 -29.16 7.53
C ALA A 99 -29.59 -29.27 7.77
N LYS A 100 -30.11 -30.43 7.35
CA LYS A 100 -31.33 -31.13 7.80
C LYS A 100 -32.70 -30.55 7.45
#